data_AF-A0A317MZ85-F1
#
_entry.id   AF-A0A317MZ85-F1
#
_cell.length_a   1.000
_cell.length_b   1.000
_cell.length_c   1.000
_cell.angle_alpha   90.00
_cell.angle_beta   90.00
_cell.angle_gamma   90.00
#
_symmetry.space_group_name_H-M   'P 1'
#
loop_
_entity.id
_entity.type
_entity.pdbx_description
1 polymer ?
#
loop_
_entity_poly.entity_id
_entity_poly.type
_entity_poly.pdbx_seq_one_letter_code
_entity_poly.pdbx_strand_id
1 'polypeptide(L)' 'MDRQRDYPFPWYARGGWWFGRFGAVFGPFPDLAAVREGLAIAQRVDRDWCLRDRRGDRG' A
#
# COMPACT_ATOMS: atom_id res chain seq x y z
N MET A 1 10.82 -6.20 -15.54
CA MET A 1 9.94 -5.56 -14.55
C MET A 1 10.78 -5.24 -13.35
N ASP A 2 11.12 -3.96 -13.21
CA ASP A 2 11.98 -3.45 -12.14
C ASP A 2 11.37 -3.81 -10.78
N ARG A 3 12.16 -4.44 -9.90
CA ARG A 3 11.78 -4.71 -8.51
C ARG A 3 11.80 -3.37 -7.76
N GLN A 4 10.86 -2.50 -8.09
CA GLN A 4 10.75 -1.18 -7.51
C GLN A 4 10.30 -1.34 -6.07
N ARG A 5 11.31 -1.41 -5.19
CA ARG A 5 11.27 -1.07 -3.76
C ARG A 5 9.84 -1.01 -3.23
N ASP A 6 9.31 -2.17 -2.85
CA ASP A 6 8.23 -2.20 -1.87
C ASP A 6 8.81 -1.49 -0.65
N TYR A 7 8.45 -0.23 -0.50
CA TYR A 7 8.65 0.53 0.73
C TYR A 7 7.36 0.39 1.52
N PRO A 8 7.19 -0.69 2.30
CA PRO A 8 6.00 -0.88 3.11
C PRO A 8 5.89 0.16 4.24
N PHE A 9 6.93 1.00 4.40
CA PHE A 9 7.01 2.00 5.47
C PHE A 9 6.68 3.38 4.93
N PRO A 10 5.86 4.17 5.66
CA PRO A 10 5.66 5.57 5.33
C PRO A 10 6.95 6.39 5.38
N TRP A 11 7.12 7.35 4.47
CA TRP A 11 8.24 8.31 4.47
C TRP A 11 7.75 9.74 4.26
N TYR A 12 8.52 10.72 4.73
CA TYR A 12 8.24 12.14 4.55
C TYR A 12 9.08 12.72 3.40
N ALA A 13 8.45 13.33 2.41
CA ALA A 13 9.11 13.98 1.29
C ALA A 13 8.24 15.10 0.71
N ARG A 14 8.86 16.12 0.11
CA ARG A 14 8.14 17.20 -0.62
C ARG A 14 6.99 17.85 0.19
N GLY A 15 7.12 17.95 1.51
CA GLY A 15 6.13 18.59 2.38
C GLY A 15 4.99 17.69 2.86
N GLY A 16 5.02 16.37 2.60
CA GLY A 16 3.98 15.45 3.04
C GLY A 16 4.47 14.04 3.28
N TRP A 17 3.58 13.21 3.81
CA TRP A 17 3.81 11.78 4.05
C TRP A 17 3.39 10.94 2.85
N TRP A 18 4.11 9.86 2.59
CA TRP A 18 3.93 8.99 1.43
C TRP A 18 4.11 7.53 1.84
N PHE A 19 3.55 6.60 1.08
CA PHE A 19 3.89 5.17 1.18
C PHE A 19 3.83 4.49 -0.19
N GLY A 20 4.46 3.32 -0.32
CA GLY A 20 4.46 2.51 -1.53
C GLY A 20 3.74 1.18 -1.31
N ARG A 21 2.86 0.78 -2.25
CA ARG A 21 2.18 -0.52 -2.27
C ARG A 21 1.71 -0.81 -3.70
N PHE A 22 1.63 -2.08 -4.10
CA PHE A 22 1.09 -2.49 -5.41
C PHE A 22 1.85 -1.90 -6.62
N GLY A 23 3.13 -1.60 -6.47
CA GLY A 23 3.90 -0.90 -7.51
C GLY A 23 3.47 0.57 -7.73
N ALA A 24 2.68 1.14 -6.82
CA ALA A 24 2.23 2.52 -6.85
C ALA A 24 2.69 3.28 -5.60
N VAL A 25 2.76 4.62 -5.71
CA VAL A 25 3.09 5.54 -4.62
C VAL A 25 1.86 6.37 -4.29
N PHE A 26 1.51 6.43 -3.00
CA PHE A 26 0.34 7.14 -2.50
C PHE A 26 0.77 8.31 -1.60
N GLY A 27 0.15 9.47 -1.82
CA GLY A 27 0.41 10.71 -1.09
C GLY A 27 0.30 11.95 -2.00
N PRO A 28 0.64 13.14 -1.49
CA PRO A 28 1.08 13.42 -0.13
C PRO A 28 -0.08 13.40 0.89
N PHE A 29 0.17 12.89 2.08
CA PHE A 29 -0.72 12.96 3.25
C PHE A 29 -0.24 14.06 4.22
N PRO A 30 -1.17 14.74 4.92
CA PRO A 30 -0.82 15.87 5.78
C PRO A 30 -0.03 15.45 7.03
N ASP A 31 -0.24 14.23 7.54
CA ASP A 31 0.38 13.74 8.75
C ASP A 31 0.59 12.22 8.73
N LEU A 32 1.30 11.73 9.76
CA LEU A 32 1.63 10.33 9.93
C LEU A 32 0.38 9.47 10.26
N ALA A 33 -0.70 10.04 10.79
CA ALA A 33 -1.91 9.27 11.06
C ALA A 33 -2.65 8.97 9.75
N ALA A 34 -2.84 9.98 8.90
CA ALA A 34 -3.47 9.83 7.58
C ALA A 34 -2.75 8.83 6.67
N VAL A 35 -1.40 8.85 6.65
CA VAL A 35 -0.62 7.88 5.85
C VAL A 35 -0.74 6.45 6.41
N ARG A 36 -0.86 6.29 7.74
CA ARG A 36 -1.04 4.96 8.38
C ARG A 36 -2.44 4.40 8.11
N GLU A 37 -3.47 5.24 8.10
CA GLU A 37 -4.81 4.84 7.69
C GLU A 37 -4.84 4.35 6.23
N GLY A 38 -4.24 5.13 5.31
CA GLY A 38 -4.11 4.73 3.91
C GLY A 38 -3.36 3.40 3.74
N LEU A 39 -2.26 3.22 4.46
CA LEU A 39 -1.50 1.97 4.45
C LEU A 39 -2.33 0.79 5.00
N ALA A 40 -3.10 0.99 6.06
CA ALA A 40 -3.96 -0.06 6.63
C ALA A 40 -5.08 -0.49 5.66
N ILE A 41 -5.67 0.46 4.93
CA ILE A 41 -6.64 0.17 3.86
C ILE A 41 -5.97 -0.64 2.75
N ALA A 42 -4.80 -0.20 2.28
CA ALA A 42 -4.05 -0.92 1.25
C ALA A 42 -3.70 -2.35 1.67
N GLN A 43 -3.31 -2.57 2.93
CA GLN A 43 -3.06 -3.90 3.49
C GLN A 43 -4.32 -4.78 3.53
N ARG A 44 -5.49 -4.21 3.86
CA ARG A 44 -6.76 -4.95 3.84
C ARG A 44 -7.16 -5.36 2.43
N VAL A 45 -7.04 -4.44 1.46
CA VAL A 45 -7.33 -4.73 0.05
C VAL A 45 -6.40 -5.82 -0.48
N ASP A 46 -5.11 -5.76 -0.17
CA ASP A 46 -4.15 -6.80 -0.56
C ASP A 46 -4.52 -8.18 0.00
N ARG A 47 -4.88 -8.22 1.29
CA ARG A 47 -5.34 -9.45 1.95
C ARG A 47 -6.62 -10.00 1.32
N ASP A 48 -7.61 -9.15 1.08
CA ASP A 48 -8.88 -9.56 0.49
C ASP A 48 -8.70 -10.03 -0.96
N TRP A 49 -7.80 -9.38 -1.70
CA TRP A 49 -7.43 -9.80 -3.05
C TRP A 49 -6.74 -11.17 -3.03
N CYS A 50 -5.76 -11.38 -2.15
CA CYS A 50 -5.09 -12.67 -1.96
C CYS A 50 -6.08 -13.79 -1.52
N LEU A 51 -7.05 -13.47 -0.66
CA LEU A 51 -8.07 -14.43 -0.23
C LEU A 51 -9.07 -14.77 -1.34
N ARG A 52 -9.39 -13.83 -2.23
CA ARG A 52 -10.24 -14.07 -3.41
C ARG A 52 -9.53 -14.89 -4.47
N ASP A 53 -8.28 -14.58 -4.75
CA ASP A 53 -7.44 -15.33 -5.69
C ASP A 53 -7.34 -16.82 -5.30
N ARG A 54 -7.07 -17.10 -4.01
CA ARG A 54 -7.06 -18.48 -3.48
C ARG A 54 -8.41 -19.21 -3.52
N ARG A 55 -9.53 -18.50 -3.64
CA ARG A 55 -10.86 -19.12 -3.79
C ARG A 55 -11.21 -19.42 -5.26
N GLY A 56 -10.52 -18.80 -6.21
CA GLY A 56 -10.68 -19.06 -7.64
C GLY A 56 -9.99 -20.34 -8.13
N ASP A 57 -8.98 -20.82 -7.41
CA ASP A 57 -8.14 -21.97 -7.79
C ASP A 57 -8.71 -23.35 -7.34
N ARG A 58 -10.02 -23.44 -7.13
CA ARG A 58 -10.71 -24.67 -6.70
C ARG A 58 -11.85 -25.09 -7.65
N GLY A 59 -11.70 -24.76 -8.93
CA GLY A 59 -12.59 -25.16 -10.03
C GLY A 59 -11.93 -26.19 -10.93
#